data_AF-A0A2H0R974-F1
#
_entry.id   AF-A0A2H0R974-F1
#
_cell.length_a   1.000
_cell.length_b   1.000
_cell.length_c   1.000
_cell.angle_alpha   90.00
_cell.angle_beta   90.00
_cell.angle_gamma   90.00
#
_symmetry.space_group_name_H-M   'P 1'
#
loop_
_entity.id
_entity.type
_entity.pdbx_description
1 polymer ?
#
loop_
_entity_poly.entity_id
_entity_poly.type
_entity_poly.pdbx_seq_one_letter_code
_entity_poly.pdbx_strand_id
1 'polypeptide(L)'
;MTLDNNKSASYKVYSLKDIKEDLIINRALYEEILIKITPYLAYMDVITYLLLGMFLLVFPFVFAFFSLIGKMLYLLFWTLFAVLISKIAKANLNYKKLYKMGLHALTLPILITFTLNLLNMSFPFLYTLIYIAFITYIISQYKNNKLKTYATKK
;
A
#
# COMPACT_ATOMS: atom_id res chain seq x y z
N MET A 1 -50.53 24.19 11.19
CA MET A 1 -50.83 23.18 12.22
C MET A 1 -49.81 22.07 12.05
N THR A 2 -48.82 22.02 12.93
CA THR A 2 -47.70 21.07 12.90
C THR A 2 -48.12 19.75 13.55
N LEU A 3 -47.92 18.63 12.86
CA LEU A 3 -47.94 17.32 13.50
C LEU A 3 -46.49 16.88 13.71
N ASP A 4 -46.09 16.93 14.97
CA ASP A 4 -44.86 16.35 15.49
C ASP A 4 -45.11 14.86 15.74
N ASN A 5 -44.36 13.99 15.08
CA ASN A 5 -44.24 12.62 15.53
C ASN A 5 -42.92 11.97 15.08
N ASN A 6 -42.08 11.75 16.08
CA ASN A 6 -41.15 10.62 16.23
C ASN A 6 -39.72 10.79 15.70
N LYS A 7 -38.77 10.45 16.59
CA LYS A 7 -37.32 10.52 16.46
C LYS A 7 -36.83 9.49 15.43
N SER A 8 -35.96 9.93 14.51
CA SER A 8 -34.72 9.27 14.02
C SER A 8 -34.50 9.61 12.54
N ALA A 9 -33.28 10.09 12.22
CA ALA A 9 -32.85 10.63 10.94
C ALA A 9 -33.48 12.00 10.59
N SER A 10 -32.72 13.08 10.82
CA SER A 10 -33.06 14.42 10.36
C SER A 10 -32.88 14.49 8.84
N TYR A 11 -33.88 14.04 8.10
CA TYR A 11 -33.98 14.30 6.66
C TYR A 11 -34.77 15.59 6.47
N LYS A 12 -34.09 16.64 5.97
CA LYS A 12 -34.76 17.86 5.55
C LYS A 12 -35.52 17.57 4.26
N VAL A 13 -36.83 17.34 4.36
CA VAL A 13 -37.71 17.28 3.19
C VAL A 13 -37.91 18.71 2.70
N TYR A 14 -37.18 19.08 1.65
CA TYR A 14 -37.45 20.32 0.93
C TYR A 14 -38.64 20.06 0.01
N SER A 15 -39.76 20.74 0.26
CA SER A 15 -40.90 20.67 -0.63
C SER A 15 -40.54 21.39 -1.93
N LEU A 16 -40.62 20.69 -3.06
CA LEU A 16 -40.45 21.27 -4.40
C LEU A 16 -41.49 22.38 -4.70
N LYS A 17 -42.50 22.52 -3.82
CA LYS A 17 -43.53 23.55 -3.85
C LYS A 17 -43.02 24.95 -3.45
N ASP A 18 -41.85 25.03 -2.80
CA ASP A 18 -41.18 26.30 -2.48
C ASP A 18 -40.34 26.84 -3.65
N ILE A 19 -40.16 26.05 -4.72
CA ILE A 19 -39.60 26.50 -5.99
C ILE A 19 -40.75 27.07 -6.82
N LYS A 20 -41.15 28.30 -6.49
CA LYS A 20 -42.28 29.01 -7.14
C LYS A 20 -41.96 29.59 -8.51
N GLU A 21 -40.72 29.47 -8.97
CA GLU A 21 -40.31 29.99 -10.27
C GLU A 21 -40.08 28.81 -11.21
N ASP A 22 -40.83 28.76 -12.32
CA ASP A 22 -40.45 27.94 -13.46
C ASP A 22 -39.00 28.31 -13.79
N LEU A 23 -38.07 27.36 -13.60
CA LEU A 23 -36.67 27.51 -13.97
C LEU A 23 -36.57 27.53 -15.50
N ILE A 24 -36.99 28.63 -16.10
CA ILE A 24 -36.80 28.90 -17.51
C ILE A 24 -35.32 29.22 -17.65
N ILE A 25 -34.58 28.32 -18.29
CA ILE A 25 -33.17 28.53 -18.64
C ILE A 25 -33.13 29.67 -19.65
N ASN A 26 -33.06 30.89 -19.13
CA ASN A 26 -32.96 32.10 -19.91
C ASN A 26 -31.51 32.55 -19.99
N ARG A 27 -31.19 33.32 -21.02
CA ARG A 27 -29.86 33.88 -21.24
C ARG A 27 -29.35 34.67 -20.03
N ALA A 28 -30.25 35.33 -19.29
CA ALA A 28 -29.91 36.04 -18.06
C ALA A 28 -29.38 35.11 -16.95
N LEU A 29 -30.00 33.93 -16.77
CA LEU A 29 -29.57 32.93 -15.80
C LEU A 29 -28.22 32.32 -16.22
N TYR A 30 -28.02 32.10 -17.52
CA TYR A 30 -26.72 31.65 -18.06
C TYR A 30 -25.60 32.68 -17.83
N GLU A 31 -25.88 33.97 -18.06
CA GLU A 31 -24.92 35.05 -17.83
C GLU A 31 -24.60 35.22 -16.34
N GLU A 32 -25.59 35.08 -15.44
CA GLU A 32 -25.38 35.12 -13.99
C GLU A 32 -24.51 33.95 -13.49
N ILE A 33 -24.76 32.74 -14.00
CA ILE A 33 -23.93 31.56 -13.72
C ILE A 33 -22.50 31.77 -14.24
N LEU A 34 -22.34 32.31 -15.46
CA LEU A 34 -21.02 32.58 -16.02
C LEU A 34 -20.26 33.61 -15.19
N ILE A 35 -20.88 34.70 -14.76
CA ILE A 35 -20.25 35.72 -13.92
C ILE A 35 -19.80 35.12 -12.58
N LYS A 36 -20.55 34.14 -12.06
CA LYS A 36 -20.22 33.47 -10.80
C LYS A 36 -19.12 32.42 -10.94
N ILE A 37 -19.02 31.74 -12.08
CA ILE A 37 -18.06 30.63 -12.31
C ILE A 37 -16.73 31.14 -12.91
N THR A 38 -16.77 32.17 -13.76
CA THR A 38 -15.58 32.77 -14.39
C THR A 38 -14.44 33.12 -13.42
N PRO A 39 -14.66 33.70 -12.22
CA PRO A 39 -13.55 33.96 -11.30
C PRO A 39 -12.88 32.67 -10.82
N TYR A 40 -13.61 31.55 -10.66
CA TYR A 40 -13.02 30.27 -10.24
C TYR A 40 -12.27 29.59 -11.38
N LEU A 41 -12.73 29.74 -12.62
CA LEU A 41 -12.03 29.25 -13.82
C LEU A 41 -10.68 29.95 -14.00
N ALA A 42 -10.59 31.24 -13.69
CA ALA A 42 -9.34 31.99 -13.77
C ALA A 42 -8.25 31.49 -12.79
N TYR A 43 -8.63 30.87 -11.67
CA TYR A 43 -7.67 30.25 -10.74
C TYR A 43 -7.28 28.82 -11.13
N MET A 44 -7.92 28.21 -12.13
CA MET A 44 -7.63 26.82 -12.52
C MET A 44 -6.18 26.65 -12.98
N ASP A 45 -5.64 27.58 -13.75
CA ASP A 45 -4.26 27.48 -14.24
C ASP A 45 -3.27 27.40 -13.06
N VAL A 46 -3.40 28.32 -12.11
CA VAL A 46 -2.54 28.38 -10.92
C VAL A 46 -2.69 27.14 -10.04
N ILE A 47 -3.93 26.68 -9.81
CA ILE A 47 -4.20 25.47 -9.01
C ILE A 47 -3.61 24.23 -9.69
N THR A 48 -3.71 24.15 -11.02
CA THR A 48 -3.21 23.00 -11.79
C THR A 48 -1.69 22.92 -11.73
N TYR A 49 -0.98 24.04 -11.92
CA TYR A 49 0.49 24.07 -11.78
C TYR A 49 0.95 23.77 -10.35
N LEU A 50 0.24 24.26 -9.34
CA LEU A 50 0.56 23.99 -7.93
C LEU A 50 0.36 22.51 -7.60
N LEU A 51 -0.73 21.91 -8.05
CA LEU A 51 -1.04 20.48 -7.84
C LEU A 51 -0.03 19.59 -8.58
N LEU A 52 0.36 19.97 -9.81
CA LEU A 52 1.36 19.24 -10.59
C LEU A 52 2.75 19.33 -9.94
N GLY A 53 3.12 20.50 -9.42
CA GLY A 53 4.36 20.68 -8.65
C GLY A 53 4.38 19.85 -7.37
N MET A 54 3.28 19.87 -6.60
CA MET A 54 3.14 19.01 -5.41
C MET A 54 3.15 17.53 -5.76
N PHE A 55 2.49 17.13 -6.85
CA PHE A 55 2.49 15.75 -7.32
C PHE A 55 3.90 15.30 -7.65
N LEU A 56 4.66 16.06 -8.45
CA LEU A 56 6.02 15.69 -8.82
C LEU A 56 6.94 15.54 -7.59
N LEU A 57 6.74 16.38 -6.57
CA LEU A 57 7.56 16.36 -5.35
C LEU A 57 7.17 15.21 -4.41
N VAL A 58 5.87 14.98 -4.19
CA VAL A 58 5.35 14.05 -3.16
C VAL A 58 5.17 12.63 -3.70
N PHE A 59 4.80 12.49 -4.97
CA PHE A 59 4.54 11.21 -5.62
C PHE A 59 5.70 10.21 -5.50
N PRO A 60 6.98 10.56 -5.75
CA PRO A 60 8.07 9.58 -5.64
C PRO A 60 8.21 9.03 -4.21
N PHE A 61 7.98 9.84 -3.18
CA PHE A 61 8.05 9.40 -1.78
C PHE A 61 6.89 8.48 -1.41
N VAL A 62 5.67 8.86 -1.79
CA VAL A 62 4.47 8.04 -1.53
C VAL A 62 4.57 6.72 -2.30
N PHE A 63 5.00 6.77 -3.55
CA PHE A 63 5.22 5.58 -4.38
C PHE A 63 6.28 4.65 -3.79
N ALA A 64 7.42 5.20 -3.35
CA ALA A 64 8.47 4.43 -2.71
C ALA A 64 7.97 3.75 -1.42
N PHE A 65 7.24 4.48 -0.58
CA PHE A 65 6.66 3.95 0.65
C PHE A 65 5.68 2.80 0.39
N PHE A 66 4.72 3.01 -0.54
CA PHE A 66 3.77 1.97 -0.94
C PHE A 66 4.46 0.76 -1.58
N SER A 67 5.49 0.97 -2.40
CA SER A 67 6.28 -0.11 -2.99
C SER A 67 6.97 -0.96 -1.92
N LEU A 68 7.48 -0.33 -0.85
CA LEU A 68 8.11 -1.03 0.26
C LEU A 68 7.09 -1.86 1.05
N ILE A 69 5.93 -1.30 1.38
CA ILE A 69 4.82 -2.03 2.02
C ILE A 69 4.37 -3.21 1.16
N GLY A 70 4.21 -2.99 -0.16
CA GLY A 70 3.79 -4.04 -1.09
C GLY A 70 4.78 -5.20 -1.14
N LYS A 71 6.09 -4.91 -1.15
CA LYS A 71 7.15 -5.94 -1.08
C LYS A 71 7.11 -6.71 0.24
N MET A 72 6.87 -6.03 1.37
CA MET A 72 6.69 -6.71 2.67
C MET A 72 5.48 -7.64 2.69
N LEU A 73 4.34 -7.22 2.15
CA LEU A 73 3.16 -8.08 2.03
C LEU A 73 3.41 -9.27 1.10
N TYR A 74 3.97 -9.03 -0.09
CA TYR A 74 4.32 -10.09 -1.03
C TYR A 74 5.21 -11.16 -0.37
N LEU A 75 6.18 -10.71 0.43
CA LEU A 75 7.04 -11.62 1.17
C LEU A 75 6.33 -12.33 2.33
N LEU A 76 5.37 -11.71 2.99
CA LEU A 76 4.55 -12.38 4.01
C LEU A 76 3.81 -13.58 3.40
N PHE A 77 3.30 -13.43 2.18
CA PHE A 77 2.73 -14.56 1.43
C PHE A 77 3.80 -15.60 1.07
N TRP A 78 4.98 -15.18 0.61
CA TRP A 78 6.04 -16.13 0.23
C TRP A 78 6.65 -16.89 1.42
N THR A 79 6.76 -16.25 2.58
CA THR A 79 7.18 -16.89 3.84
C THR A 79 6.16 -17.91 4.34
N LEU A 80 4.87 -17.71 4.07
CA LEU A 80 3.83 -18.70 4.36
C LEU A 80 4.07 -20.00 3.57
N PHE A 81 4.43 -19.89 2.28
CA PHE A 81 4.84 -21.04 1.46
C PHE A 81 6.13 -21.69 1.99
N ALA A 82 7.13 -20.88 2.38
CA ALA A 82 8.37 -21.40 2.98
C ALA A 82 8.13 -22.18 4.29
N VAL A 83 7.14 -21.77 5.09
CA VAL A 83 6.72 -22.49 6.30
C VAL A 83 6.08 -23.83 5.94
N LEU A 84 5.27 -23.88 4.88
CA LEU A 84 4.70 -25.13 4.36
C LEU A 84 5.82 -26.12 3.97
N ILE A 85 6.86 -25.63 3.28
CA ILE A 85 8.05 -26.40 2.91
C ILE A 85 8.84 -26.84 4.15
N SER A 86 8.97 -25.99 5.17
CA SER A 86 9.66 -26.34 6.43
C SER A 86 8.93 -27.44 7.23
N LYS A 87 7.59 -27.46 7.17
CA LYS A 87 6.76 -28.54 7.74
C LYS A 87 7.04 -29.87 7.05
N ILE A 88 7.19 -29.86 5.72
CA ILE A 88 7.58 -31.04 4.93
C ILE A 88 9.01 -31.48 5.30
N ALA A 89 9.92 -30.53 5.55
CA ALA A 89 11.31 -30.79 5.95
C ALA A 89 11.51 -31.24 7.41
N LYS A 90 10.43 -31.39 8.21
CA LYS A 90 10.45 -31.82 9.63
C LYS A 90 11.34 -30.99 10.57
N ALA A 91 11.73 -29.78 10.17
CA ALA A 91 12.39 -28.84 11.06
C ALA A 91 11.29 -28.18 11.91
N ASN A 92 11.08 -28.67 13.15
CA ASN A 92 10.17 -28.08 14.15
C ASN A 92 10.64 -26.66 14.56
N LEU A 93 10.58 -25.73 13.63
CA LEU A 93 10.89 -24.33 13.79
C LEU A 93 9.60 -23.58 14.07
N ASN A 94 9.54 -22.93 15.22
CA ASN A 94 8.40 -22.10 15.60
C ASN A 94 8.27 -20.94 14.60
N TYR A 95 7.06 -20.76 14.04
CA TYR A 95 6.72 -19.74 13.04
C TYR A 95 7.28 -18.36 13.42
N LYS A 96 7.16 -17.97 14.70
CA LYS A 96 7.67 -16.69 15.20
C LYS A 96 9.19 -16.52 15.04
N LYS A 97 9.98 -17.59 15.19
CA LYS A 97 11.45 -17.55 15.03
C LYS A 97 11.84 -17.51 13.56
N LEU A 98 11.15 -18.29 12.72
CA LEU A 98 11.41 -18.30 11.28
C LEU A 98 11.05 -16.97 10.63
N TYR A 99 9.94 -16.34 11.07
CA TYR A 99 9.53 -15.03 10.60
C TYR A 99 10.54 -13.93 10.98
N LYS A 100 11.03 -13.91 12.23
CA LYS A 100 12.10 -12.98 12.63
C LYS A 100 13.38 -13.17 11.83
N MET A 101 13.78 -14.43 11.58
CA MET A 101 14.94 -14.73 10.72
C MET A 101 14.69 -14.32 9.27
N GLY A 102 13.47 -14.50 8.75
CA GLY A 102 13.06 -14.05 7.43
C GLY A 102 13.09 -12.54 7.27
N LEU A 103 12.71 -11.78 8.31
CA LEU A 103 12.83 -10.32 8.32
C LEU A 103 14.29 -9.86 8.25
N HIS A 104 15.20 -10.51 8.97
CA HIS A 104 16.63 -10.22 8.85
C HIS A 104 17.21 -10.71 7.51
N ALA A 105 16.72 -11.83 6.98
CA ALA A 105 17.12 -12.35 5.68
C ALA A 105 16.72 -11.43 4.52
N LEU A 106 15.83 -10.46 4.73
CA LEU A 106 15.45 -9.47 3.72
C LEU A 106 16.44 -8.33 3.56
N THR A 107 17.17 -7.98 4.61
CA THR A 107 18.09 -6.85 4.55
C THR A 107 19.16 -7.08 3.49
N LEU A 108 19.57 -8.34 3.31
CA LEU A 108 20.57 -8.78 2.33
C LEU A 108 20.10 -8.63 0.87
N PRO A 109 18.96 -9.21 0.43
CA PRO A 109 18.41 -8.95 -0.89
C PRO A 109 18.09 -7.47 -1.13
N ILE A 110 17.60 -6.73 -0.11
CA ILE A 110 17.33 -5.29 -0.25
C ILE A 110 18.63 -4.51 -0.51
N LEU A 111 19.69 -4.76 0.26
CA LEU A 111 21.00 -4.13 0.06
C LEU A 111 21.58 -4.49 -1.31
N ILE A 112 21.58 -5.76 -1.68
CA ILE A 112 22.14 -6.22 -2.96
C ILE A 112 21.37 -5.61 -4.13
N THR A 113 20.03 -5.66 -4.12
CA THR A 113 19.24 -5.07 -5.21
C THR A 113 19.34 -3.54 -5.25
N PHE A 114 19.51 -2.87 -4.12
CA PHE A 114 19.78 -1.43 -4.07
C PHE A 114 21.14 -1.11 -4.74
N THR A 115 22.20 -1.84 -4.40
CA THR A 115 23.53 -1.67 -5.02
C THR A 115 23.52 -1.99 -6.52
N LEU A 116 22.82 -3.06 -6.94
CA LEU A 116 22.72 -3.41 -8.36
C LEU A 116 21.91 -2.39 -9.17
N ASN A 117 20.83 -1.85 -8.61
CA ASN A 117 20.09 -0.77 -9.25
C ASN A 117 20.94 0.50 -9.40
N LEU A 118 21.83 0.78 -8.45
CA LEU A 118 22.78 1.90 -8.56
C LEU A 118 23.76 1.72 -9.73
N LEU A 119 24.05 0.47 -10.11
CA LEU A 119 24.87 0.09 -11.25
C LEU A 119 24.07 -0.08 -12.55
N ASN A 120 22.77 0.28 -12.57
CA ASN A 120 21.82 0.06 -13.67
C ASN A 120 21.72 -1.42 -14.13
N MET A 121 22.12 -2.37 -13.30
CA MET A 121 21.98 -3.80 -13.59
C MET A 121 20.70 -4.33 -12.96
N SER A 122 19.65 -4.45 -13.76
CA SER A 122 18.38 -5.05 -13.32
C SER A 122 18.32 -6.50 -13.76
N PHE A 123 18.36 -7.42 -12.79
CA PHE A 123 18.12 -8.83 -13.01
C PHE A 123 16.74 -9.20 -12.47
N PRO A 124 15.79 -9.67 -13.31
CA PRO A 124 14.51 -10.16 -12.84
C PRO A 124 14.75 -11.37 -11.94
N PHE A 125 13.96 -11.49 -10.85
CA PHE A 125 14.03 -12.57 -9.86
C PHE A 125 15.31 -12.66 -9.00
N LEU A 126 16.29 -11.76 -9.15
CA LEU A 126 17.51 -11.80 -8.32
C LEU A 126 17.17 -11.65 -6.82
N TYR A 127 16.19 -10.79 -6.52
CA TYR A 127 15.66 -10.60 -5.16
C TYR A 127 15.12 -11.89 -4.54
N THR A 128 14.29 -12.63 -5.28
CA THR A 128 13.67 -13.87 -4.79
C THR A 128 14.69 -14.99 -4.69
N LEU A 129 15.66 -15.04 -5.61
CA LEU A 129 16.73 -16.03 -5.62
C LEU A 129 17.64 -15.90 -4.39
N ILE A 130 18.10 -14.68 -4.09
CA ILE A 130 18.94 -14.39 -2.92
C ILE A 130 18.18 -14.73 -1.64
N TYR A 131 16.91 -14.35 -1.57
CA TYR A 131 16.07 -14.63 -0.40
C TYR A 131 15.90 -16.13 -0.15
N ILE A 132 15.56 -16.90 -1.19
CA ILE A 132 15.40 -18.36 -1.11
C ILE A 132 16.71 -19.05 -0.73
N ALA A 133 17.83 -18.64 -1.33
CA ALA A 133 19.15 -19.19 -1.01
C ALA A 133 19.47 -18.96 0.48
N PHE A 134 19.21 -17.75 0.99
CA PHE A 134 19.50 -17.40 2.38
C PHE A 134 18.61 -18.14 3.38
N ILE A 135 17.30 -18.23 3.12
CA ILE A 135 16.37 -19.01 3.96
C ILE A 135 16.74 -20.50 3.97
N THR A 136 17.08 -21.07 2.82
CA THR A 136 17.48 -22.48 2.70
C THR A 136 18.77 -22.73 3.48
N TYR A 137 19.74 -21.82 3.40
CA TYR A 137 20.96 -21.87 4.19
C TYR A 137 20.69 -21.85 5.70
N ILE A 138 19.83 -20.93 6.17
CA ILE A 138 19.46 -20.83 7.59
C ILE A 138 18.77 -22.12 8.08
N ILE A 139 17.83 -22.67 7.32
CA ILE A 139 17.13 -23.91 7.68
C ILE A 139 18.12 -25.08 7.75
N SER A 140 19.05 -25.17 6.78
CA SER A 140 20.09 -26.21 6.75
C SER A 140 21.00 -26.12 7.98
N GLN A 141 21.46 -24.92 8.33
CA GLN A 141 22.26 -24.69 9.53
C GLN A 141 21.50 -25.02 10.81
N TYR A 142 20.23 -24.62 10.91
CA TYR A 142 19.42 -24.90 12.09
C TYR A 142 19.21 -26.40 12.32
N LYS A 143 19.00 -27.17 11.23
CA LYS A 143 18.93 -28.63 11.29
C LYS A 143 20.25 -29.22 11.78
N ASN A 144 21.38 -28.76 11.23
CA ASN A 144 22.70 -29.28 11.56
C ASN A 144 23.10 -29.02 13.02
N ASN A 145 22.74 -27.85 13.54
CA ASN A 145 23.03 -27.47 14.93
C ASN A 145 22.23 -28.31 15.94
N LYS A 146 20.94 -28.60 15.66
CA LYS A 146 20.16 -29.53 16.48
C LYS A 146 20.76 -30.93 16.51
N LEU A 147 21.22 -31.44 15.36
CA LEU A 147 21.81 -32.78 15.27
C LEU A 147 23.09 -32.89 16.11
N LYS A 148 23.92 -31.84 16.16
CA LYS A 148 25.12 -31.81 17.02
C LYS A 148 24.78 -31.85 18.51
N THR A 149 23.75 -31.11 18.96
CA THR A 149 23.35 -31.08 20.38
C THR A 149 22.88 -32.45 20.90
N TYR A 150 22.30 -33.31 20.06
CA TYR A 150 21.94 -34.68 20.46
C TYR A 150 23.14 -35.64 20.44
N ALA A 151 24.18 -35.35 19.66
CA ALA A 151 25.38 -36.17 19.60
C ALA A 151 26.36 -35.89 20.75
N THR A 152 26.33 -34.70 21.37
CA THR A 152 27.21 -34.34 22.50
C THR A 152 26.65 -34.72 23.87
N LYS A 153 25.42 -35.24 23.92
CA LYS A 153 24.72 -35.60 25.17
C LYS A 153 24.71 -37.11 25.45
N LYS A 154 25.60 -37.85 24.78
CA LYS A 154 25.81 -39.29 24.94
C LYS A 154 27.24 -39.53 25.37
#